data_AF-A0A9C7LA38-F1
#
_entry.id   AF-A0A9C7LA38-F1
#
_cell.length_a   1.000
_cell.length_b   1.000
_cell.length_c   1.000
_cell.angle_alpha   90.00
_cell.angle_beta   90.00
_cell.angle_gamma   90.00
#
_symmetry.space_group_name_H-M   'P 1'
#
loop_
_entity.id
_entity.type
_entity.pdbx_description
1 polymer ?
#
loop_
_entity_poly.entity_id
_entity_poly.type
_entity_poly.pdbx_seq_one_letter_code
_entity_poly.pdbx_strand_id
1 'polypeptide(L)'
;MNFEDATKKQLLQIVLNENCPLDYKYAAARELQLKTWSSLFLQKLVKYWGMGLSEVEIAERFGVEVWEVKKQLQKYQLFGKRVIKGGMRR
;
A
#
# COMPACT_ATOMS: atom_id res chain seq x y z
N MET A 1 18.58 12.95 8.65
CA MET A 1 17.29 12.24 8.78
C MET A 1 17.10 11.44 7.51
N ASN A 2 16.97 10.12 7.59
CA ASN A 2 16.80 9.27 6.41
C ASN A 2 15.30 9.09 6.14
N PHE A 3 14.77 9.80 5.14
CA PHE A 3 13.33 9.78 4.81
C PHE A 3 12.90 8.50 4.08
N GLU A 4 13.85 7.74 3.53
CA GLU A 4 13.61 6.50 2.78
C GLU A 4 13.08 5.37 3.69
N ASP A 5 13.64 5.26 4.90
CA ASP A 5 13.25 4.29 5.94
C ASP A 5 12.05 4.73 6.77
N ALA A 6 11.63 6.00 6.64
CA ALA A 6 10.52 6.52 7.43
C ALA A 6 9.19 5.85 7.05
N THR A 7 8.40 5.53 8.08
CA THR A 7 7.05 5.01 7.88
C THR A 7 6.13 6.11 7.34
N LYS A 8 5.07 5.72 6.63
CA LYS A 8 4.09 6.65 6.05
C LYS A 8 3.47 7.58 7.11
N LYS A 9 3.28 7.07 8.33
CA LYS A 9 2.80 7.85 9.49
C LYS A 9 3.80 8.92 9.92
N GLN A 10 5.09 8.57 10.01
CA GLN A 10 6.15 9.53 10.32
C GLN A 10 6.30 10.59 9.23
N LEU A 11 6.25 10.19 7.96
CA LEU A 11 6.28 11.13 6.82
C LEU A 11 5.09 12.10 6.86
N LEU A 12 3.87 11.61 7.14
CA LEU A 12 2.70 12.48 7.31
C LEU A 12 2.85 13.47 8.47
N GLN A 13 3.44 13.02 9.58
CA GLN A 13 3.68 13.88 10.74
C GLN A 13 4.67 15.01 10.41
N ILE A 14 5.74 14.71 9.68
CA ILE A 14 6.73 15.70 9.22
C ILE A 14 6.09 16.72 8.27
N VAL A 15 5.30 16.25 7.29
CA VAL A 15 4.67 17.10 6.27
C VAL A 15 3.63 18.04 6.89
N LEU A 16 2.74 17.51 7.74
CA LEU A 16 1.55 18.22 8.19
C LEU A 16 1.73 18.95 9.51
N ASN A 17 2.50 18.37 10.45
CA ASN A 17 2.44 18.77 11.86
C ASN A 17 3.77 19.27 12.43
N GLU A 18 4.92 18.88 11.88
CA GLU A 18 6.21 19.39 12.37
C GLU A 18 6.53 20.79 11.85
N ASN A 19 7.11 21.59 12.73
CA ASN A 19 7.70 22.88 12.39
C ASN A 19 9.17 22.67 12.00
N CYS A 20 9.38 22.09 10.81
CA CYS A 20 10.68 21.79 10.23
C CYS A 20 10.92 22.61 8.94
N PRO A 21 12.19 22.74 8.49
CA PRO A 21 12.52 23.46 7.26
C PRO A 21 11.74 22.94 6.05
N LEU A 22 11.45 23.82 5.10
CA LEU A 22 10.60 23.53 3.94
C LEU A 22 11.15 22.36 3.11
N ASP A 23 12.48 22.26 2.97
CA ASP A 23 13.17 21.15 2.31
C ASP A 23 12.82 19.77 2.89
N TYR A 24 12.64 19.68 4.22
CA TYR A 24 12.30 18.41 4.87
C TYR A 24 10.85 18.03 4.61
N LYS A 25 9.96 19.02 4.52
CA LYS A 25 8.57 18.80 4.12
C LYS A 25 8.49 18.33 2.66
N TYR A 26 9.26 18.93 1.76
CA TYR A 26 9.32 18.48 0.36
C TYR A 26 9.93 17.09 0.21
N ALA A 27 11.02 16.79 0.93
CA ALA A 27 11.61 15.45 0.95
C ALA A 27 10.61 14.41 1.48
N ALA A 28 9.96 14.69 2.60
CA ALA A 28 8.97 13.78 3.18
C ALA A 28 7.74 13.59 2.27
N ALA A 29 7.26 14.66 1.60
CA ALA A 29 6.15 14.58 0.66
C ALA A 29 6.51 13.77 -0.61
N ARG A 30 7.73 13.91 -1.12
CA ARG A 30 8.25 13.12 -2.23
C ARG A 30 8.26 11.63 -1.91
N GLU A 31 8.81 11.27 -0.74
CA GLU A 31 8.83 9.87 -0.29
C GLU A 31 7.41 9.33 -0.04
N LEU A 32 6.51 10.17 0.47
CA LEU A 32 5.10 9.80 0.62
C LEU A 32 4.44 9.49 -0.72
N GLN A 33 4.72 10.31 -1.75
CA GLN A 33 4.20 10.12 -3.10
C GLN A 33 4.72 8.82 -3.74
N LEU A 34 6.01 8.50 -3.54
CA LEU A 34 6.59 7.23 -3.99
C LEU A 34 5.99 6.01 -3.25
N LYS A 35 5.61 6.18 -1.98
CA LYS A 35 4.90 5.17 -1.17
C LYS A 35 3.37 5.18 -1.34
N THR A 36 2.85 5.93 -2.33
CA THR A 36 1.42 5.97 -2.64
C THR A 36 1.07 4.86 -3.64
N TRP A 37 -0.16 4.33 -3.55
CA TRP A 37 -0.68 3.28 -4.42
C TRP A 37 -0.75 3.76 -5.88
N SER A 38 0.36 3.57 -6.61
CA SER A 38 0.42 3.83 -8.05
C SER A 38 -0.31 2.74 -8.83
N SER A 39 -0.54 2.98 -10.12
CA SER A 39 -1.14 2.02 -11.05
C SER A 39 -0.41 0.67 -11.07
N LEU A 40 0.92 0.66 -10.89
CA LEU A 40 1.73 -0.56 -10.75
C LEU A 40 1.39 -1.34 -9.47
N PHE A 41 1.09 -0.63 -8.39
CA PHE A 41 0.75 -1.22 -7.10
C PHE A 41 -0.60 -1.94 -7.16
N LEU A 42 -1.57 -1.37 -7.89
CA LEU A 42 -2.86 -2.00 -8.15
C LEU A 42 -2.73 -3.29 -8.96
N GLN A 43 -1.91 -3.29 -10.02
CA GLN A 43 -1.67 -4.50 -10.81
C GLN A 43 -1.07 -5.63 -9.97
N LYS A 44 -0.08 -5.30 -9.13
CA LYS A 44 0.51 -6.27 -8.19
C LYS A 44 -0.51 -6.75 -7.14
N LEU A 45 -1.37 -5.86 -6.63
CA LEU A 45 -2.42 -6.22 -5.67
C LEU A 45 -3.39 -7.23 -6.27
N VAL A 46 -3.89 -6.97 -7.49
CA VAL A 46 -4.78 -7.88 -8.21
C VAL A 46 -4.09 -9.22 -8.47
N LYS A 47 -2.82 -9.19 -8.88
CA LYS A 47 -2.03 -10.41 -9.11
C LYS A 47 -1.88 -11.25 -7.84
N TYR A 48 -1.45 -10.66 -6.72
CA TYR A 48 -1.26 -11.38 -5.46
C TYR A 48 -2.58 -11.86 -4.87
N TRP A 49 -3.62 -11.04 -4.95
CA TRP A 49 -4.97 -11.43 -4.52
C TRP A 49 -5.51 -12.59 -5.34
N GLY A 50 -5.32 -12.56 -6.67
CA GLY A 50 -5.69 -13.65 -7.58
C GLY A 50 -4.88 -14.93 -7.39
N MET A 51 -3.65 -14.83 -6.88
CA MET A 51 -2.83 -15.98 -6.46
C MET A 51 -3.31 -16.61 -5.13
N GLY A 52 -4.25 -15.97 -4.43
CA GLY A 52 -4.79 -16.46 -3.17
C GLY A 52 -4.04 -16.02 -1.91
N LEU A 53 -3.06 -15.11 -2.03
CA LEU A 53 -2.33 -14.58 -0.86
C LEU A 53 -3.28 -13.87 0.11
N SER A 54 -3.01 -13.97 1.39
CA SER A 54 -3.72 -13.26 2.45
C SER A 54 -3.41 -11.76 2.45
N GLU A 55 -4.28 -10.97 3.07
CA GLU A 55 -4.07 -9.53 3.23
C GLU A 55 -2.76 -9.21 3.96
N VAL A 56 -2.35 -10.08 4.89
CA VAL A 56 -1.11 -9.95 5.67
C VAL A 56 0.11 -10.17 4.79
N GLU A 57 0.17 -11.27 4.03
CA GLU A 57 1.30 -11.55 3.12
C GLU A 57 1.45 -10.47 2.04
N ILE A 58 0.31 -9.95 1.57
CA ILE A 58 0.29 -8.85 0.61
C ILE A 58 0.86 -7.57 1.24
N ALA A 59 0.47 -7.26 2.49
CA ALA A 59 0.95 -6.10 3.23
C ALA A 59 2.47 -6.15 3.45
N GLU A 60 3.00 -7.31 3.85
CA GLU A 60 4.44 -7.54 4.02
C GLU A 60 5.21 -7.33 2.71
N ARG A 61 4.74 -7.92 1.60
CA ARG A 61 5.38 -7.75 0.28
C ARG A 61 5.40 -6.32 -0.22
N PHE A 62 4.41 -5.54 0.20
CA PHE A 62 4.25 -4.15 -0.20
C PHE A 62 4.87 -3.17 0.79
N GLY A 63 5.28 -3.61 1.99
CA GLY A 63 5.75 -2.74 3.05
C GLY A 63 4.69 -1.74 3.53
N VAL A 64 3.42 -2.15 3.50
CA VAL A 64 2.27 -1.32 3.90
C VAL A 64 1.54 -1.98 5.06
N GLU A 65 0.63 -1.25 5.70
CA GLU A 65 -0.20 -1.85 6.74
C GLU A 65 -1.34 -2.70 6.16
N VAL A 66 -1.73 -3.75 6.87
CA VAL A 66 -2.78 -4.70 6.45
C VAL A 66 -4.11 -3.98 6.16
N TRP A 67 -4.45 -2.96 6.96
CA TRP A 67 -5.66 -2.18 6.76
C TRP A 67 -5.64 -1.39 5.44
N GLU A 68 -4.47 -0.96 4.95
CA GLU A 68 -4.34 -0.29 3.65
C GLU A 68 -4.68 -1.28 2.52
N VAL A 69 -4.16 -2.51 2.60
CA VAL A 69 -4.48 -3.58 1.64
C VAL A 69 -5.98 -3.85 1.63
N LYS A 70 -6.59 -4.02 2.80
CA LYS A 70 -8.03 -4.24 2.95
C LYS A 70 -8.85 -3.09 2.34
N LYS A 71 -8.46 -1.85 2.61
CA LYS A 71 -9.11 -0.65 2.04
C LYS A 71 -9.04 -0.63 0.52
N GLN A 72 -7.91 -1.01 -0.08
CA GLN A 72 -7.78 -1.09 -1.53
C GLN A 72 -8.60 -2.23 -2.13
N LEU A 73 -8.58 -3.42 -1.52
CA LEU A 73 -9.40 -4.55 -1.95
C LEU A 73 -10.90 -4.20 -1.92
N GLN A 74 -11.35 -3.49 -0.89
CA GLN A 74 -12.73 -2.99 -0.82
C GLN A 74 -13.01 -1.92 -1.87
N LYS A 75 -12.13 -0.93 -2.02
CA LYS A 75 -12.27 0.16 -3.00
C LYS A 75 -12.42 -0.36 -4.43
N TYR A 76 -11.66 -1.39 -4.80
CA TYR A 76 -11.72 -2.01 -6.13
C TYR A 76 -12.68 -3.21 -6.19
N GLN A 77 -13.52 -3.43 -5.17
CA GLN A 77 -14.49 -4.53 -5.10
C GLN A 77 -13.87 -5.93 -5.32
N LEU A 78 -12.59 -6.09 -4.99
CA LEU A 78 -11.85 -7.36 -5.05
C LEU A 78 -12.09 -8.20 -3.79
N PHE A 79 -12.45 -7.55 -2.69
CA PHE A 79 -12.76 -8.21 -1.43
C PHE A 79 -13.93 -9.19 -1.61
N GLY A 80 -13.72 -10.47 -1.30
CA GLY A 80 -14.69 -11.55 -1.53
C GLY A 80 -14.75 -12.10 -2.97
N LYS A 81 -14.18 -11.41 -3.95
CA LYS A 81 -14.09 -11.87 -5.36
C LYS A 81 -12.70 -12.42 -5.65
N ARG A 82 -12.36 -13.55 -5.03
CA ARG A 82 -11.17 -14.33 -5.43
C ARG A 82 -11.50 -15.14 -6.68
N VAL A 83 -10.66 -15.06 -7.69
CA VAL A 83 -10.71 -16.00 -8.82
C VAL A 83 -10.19 -17.34 -8.30
N ILE A 84 -11.08 -18.17 -7.78
CA ILE A 84 -10.73 -19.53 -7.37
C ILE A 84 -10.45 -20.29 -8.68
N LYS A 85 -9.20 -20.72 -8.88
CA LYS A 85 -8.84 -21.64 -9.96
C LYS A 85 -9.37 -23.04 -9.60
N GLY A 86 -10.69 -23.18 -9.57
CA GLY A 86 -11.39 -24.34 -8.99
C GLY A 86 -12.81 -24.53 -9.51
N GLY A 87 -13.16 -23.94 -10.66
CA GLY A 87 -14.35 -24.31 -11.42
C GLY A 87 -14.09 -25.52 -12.31
N MET A 88 -13.49 -26.60 -11.79
CA MET A 88 -13.58 -27.91 -12.44
C MET A 88 -14.78 -28.62 -11.82
N ARG A 89 -15.94 -28.42 -12.45
CA ARG A 89 -17.12 -29.27 -12.25
C ARG A 89 -16.71 -30.74 -12.45
N ARG A 90 -16.92 -31.56 -11.43
CA ARG A 90 -17.42 -32.93 -11.58
C ARG A 90 -18.42 -33.17 -10.48
#